data_AF-A0ABD5QMK3-F1
#
_entry.id   AF-A0ABD5QMK3-F1
#
_cell.length_a   1.000
_cell.length_b   1.000
_cell.length_c   1.000
_cell.angle_alpha   90.00
_cell.angle_beta   90.00
_cell.angle_gamma   90.00
#
_symmetry.space_group_name_H-M   'P 1'
#
loop_
_entity.id
_entity.type
_entity.pdbx_description
1 polymer ?
#
loop_
_entity_poly.entity_id
_entity_poly.type
_entity_poly.pdbx_seq_one_letter_code
_entity_poly.pdbx_strand_id
1 'polypeptide(L)'
;MPAFDVDRDQINVFESNDTYLFKQYFDNDDVFEKLRQYYNPDAYRFEVSTDNDLETVEDILHEHFYQINVVDDIEPYCVVIDRDQDHSTILRNAVVRLRQGGQHLFVMNDQLSVDQAIEQGATRLTETDTRLPPDLQ
;
A
#
# COMPACT_ATOMS: atom_id res chain seq x y z
N MET A 1 4.30 22.87 -27.16
CA MET A 1 4.91 22.70 -25.83
C MET A 1 5.04 21.20 -25.62
N PRO A 2 6.25 20.64 -25.44
CA PRO A 2 6.33 19.29 -24.91
C PRO A 2 5.78 19.35 -23.49
N ALA A 3 4.79 18.53 -23.17
CA ALA A 3 4.48 18.23 -21.78
C ALA A 3 5.72 17.54 -21.24
N PHE A 4 6.51 18.27 -20.45
CA PHE A 4 7.46 17.61 -19.58
C PHE A 4 6.56 16.86 -18.59
N ASP A 5 6.35 15.56 -18.85
CA ASP A 5 5.95 14.63 -17.81
C ASP A 5 7.06 14.74 -16.76
N VAL A 6 6.81 15.59 -15.77
CA VAL A 6 7.54 15.57 -14.53
C VAL A 6 7.29 14.17 -13.98
N ASP A 7 8.34 13.37 -13.83
CA ASP A 7 8.25 12.07 -13.14
C ASP A 7 7.62 12.31 -11.78
N ARG A 8 6.33 11.94 -11.65
CA ARG A 8 5.57 12.02 -10.40
C ARG A 8 5.73 10.70 -9.68
N ASP A 9 5.93 10.78 -8.38
CA ASP A 9 5.95 9.58 -7.55
C ASP A 9 4.53 8.99 -7.48
N GLN A 10 4.38 7.77 -7.99
CA GLN A 10 3.11 7.07 -8.01
C GLN A 10 2.89 6.35 -6.68
N ILE A 11 1.72 6.58 -6.07
CA ILE A 11 1.28 5.93 -4.84
C ILE A 11 0.12 5.00 -5.19
N ASN A 12 0.30 3.70 -4.95
CA ASN A 12 -0.83 2.77 -5.08
C ASN A 12 -1.74 2.87 -3.87
N VAL A 13 -3.03 2.99 -4.14
CA VAL A 13 -4.10 3.02 -3.17
C VAL A 13 -4.93 1.78 -3.35
N PHE A 14 -5.04 0.98 -2.30
CA PHE A 14 -5.76 -0.29 -2.31
C PHE A 14 -7.13 -0.09 -1.69
N GLU A 15 -8.19 -0.38 -2.44
CA GLU A 15 -9.55 -0.34 -1.94
C GLU A 15 -9.85 -1.61 -1.12
N SER A 16 -10.46 -1.45 0.06
CA SER A 16 -10.77 -2.55 0.99
C SER A 16 -11.98 -2.17 1.82
N ASN A 17 -13.10 -2.89 1.68
CA ASN A 17 -14.36 -2.64 2.41
C ASN A 17 -14.78 -1.15 2.42
N ASP A 18 -14.91 -0.54 1.22
CA ASP A 18 -15.23 0.89 1.05
C ASP A 18 -14.22 1.86 1.70
N THR A 19 -12.99 1.40 1.95
CA THR A 19 -11.90 2.21 2.51
C THR A 19 -10.66 2.09 1.63
N TYR A 20 -10.09 3.24 1.29
CA TYR A 20 -8.86 3.35 0.53
C TYR A 20 -7.65 3.34 1.48
N LEU A 21 -6.73 2.41 1.24
CA LEU A 21 -5.56 2.15 2.08
C LEU A 21 -4.28 2.42 1.27
N PHE A 22 -3.39 3.24 1.81
CA PHE A 22 -2.06 3.42 1.23
C PHE A 22 -1.02 3.75 2.27
N LYS A 23 0.24 3.58 1.90
CA LYS A 23 1.38 3.91 2.73
C LYS A 23 2.39 4.68 1.90
N GLN A 24 2.72 5.88 2.37
CA GLN A 24 3.75 6.70 1.77
C GLN A 24 4.54 7.39 2.87
N TYR A 25 5.87 7.40 2.72
CA TYR A 25 6.74 8.25 3.50
C TYR A 25 6.93 9.55 2.73
N PHE A 26 6.49 10.67 3.31
CA PHE A 26 6.68 11.99 2.72
C PHE A 26 7.96 12.61 3.28
N ASP A 27 8.82 13.12 2.40
CA ASP A 27 9.97 13.92 2.81
C ASP A 27 9.57 15.34 3.25
N ASN A 28 8.37 15.79 2.85
CA ASN A 28 7.82 17.07 3.19
C ASN A 28 6.76 16.93 4.30
N ASP A 29 7.07 17.47 5.49
CA ASP A 29 6.18 17.49 6.65
C ASP A 29 4.83 18.21 6.35
N ASP A 30 4.79 19.17 5.42
CA ASP A 30 3.56 19.88 5.06
C ASP A 30 2.51 18.93 4.46
N VAL A 31 2.94 17.96 3.65
CA VAL A 31 2.04 16.95 3.04
C VAL A 31 1.47 16.06 4.13
N PHE A 32 2.34 15.61 5.03
CA PHE A 32 1.93 14.76 6.13
C PHE A 32 0.92 15.47 7.05
N GLU A 33 1.18 16.72 7.43
CA GLU A 33 0.26 17.47 8.30
C GLU A 33 -1.11 17.71 7.63
N LYS A 34 -1.17 17.94 6.31
CA LYS A 34 -2.44 18.05 5.56
C LYS A 34 -3.22 16.73 5.57
N LEU A 35 -2.52 15.59 5.42
CA LEU A 35 -3.11 14.26 5.36
C LEU A 35 -3.29 13.59 6.72
N ARG A 36 -2.80 14.21 7.80
CA ARG A 36 -2.71 13.64 9.15
C ARG A 36 -4.05 13.14 9.69
N GLN A 37 -5.15 13.76 9.31
CA GLN A 37 -6.50 13.32 9.71
C GLN A 37 -6.85 11.91 9.20
N TYR A 38 -6.26 11.49 8.08
CA TYR A 38 -6.44 10.18 7.47
C TYR A 38 -5.38 9.17 7.93
N TYR A 39 -4.38 9.60 8.72
CA TYR A 39 -3.29 8.73 9.13
C TYR A 39 -3.66 7.89 10.35
N ASN A 40 -3.54 6.57 10.22
CA ASN A 40 -3.69 5.61 11.31
C ASN A 40 -2.31 5.28 11.92
N PRO A 41 -1.98 5.77 13.12
CA PRO A 41 -0.66 5.56 13.73
C PRO A 41 -0.45 4.13 14.24
N ASP A 42 -1.52 3.38 14.54
CA ASP A 42 -1.42 1.99 14.99
C ASP A 42 -1.08 1.06 13.82
N ALA A 43 -1.61 1.36 12.64
CA ALA A 43 -1.38 0.60 11.41
C ALA A 43 -0.26 1.16 10.52
N TYR A 44 0.27 2.35 10.83
CA TYR A 44 1.30 3.06 10.05
C TYR A 44 0.93 3.22 8.56
N ARG A 45 -0.32 3.58 8.29
CA ARG A 45 -0.88 3.79 6.94
C ARG A 45 -1.94 4.89 6.95
N PHE A 46 -2.32 5.35 5.77
CA PHE A 46 -3.47 6.23 5.58
C PHE A 46 -4.72 5.39 5.28
N GLU A 47 -5.85 5.79 5.86
CA GLU A 47 -7.17 5.17 5.70
C GLU A 47 -8.17 6.27 5.33
N VAL A 48 -8.77 6.15 4.16
CA VAL A 48 -9.71 7.14 3.62
C VAL A 48 -11.03 6.44 3.30
N SER A 49 -12.10 6.78 4.00
CA SER A 49 -13.37 6.01 3.95
C SER A 49 -14.42 6.59 3.01
N THR A 50 -14.18 7.73 2.35
CA THR A 50 -15.17 8.32 1.43
C THR A 50 -14.51 8.77 0.14
N ASP A 51 -15.23 8.68 -0.98
CA ASP A 51 -14.75 9.14 -2.29
C ASP A 51 -14.40 10.63 -2.28
N ASN A 52 -15.21 11.45 -1.60
CA ASN A 52 -14.95 12.89 -1.48
C ASN A 52 -13.67 13.19 -0.68
N ASP A 53 -13.40 12.39 0.36
CA ASP A 53 -12.12 12.49 1.07
C ASP A 53 -10.97 12.00 0.18
N LEU A 54 -11.17 10.97 -0.63
CA LEU A 54 -10.16 10.51 -1.58
C LEU A 54 -9.82 11.58 -2.62
N GLU A 55 -10.83 12.27 -3.18
CA GLU A 55 -10.61 13.41 -4.09
C GLU A 55 -9.79 14.51 -3.40
N THR A 56 -10.09 14.80 -2.12
CA THR A 56 -9.32 15.77 -1.33
C THR A 56 -7.87 15.33 -1.14
N VAL A 57 -7.65 14.04 -0.84
CA VAL A 57 -6.32 13.45 -0.69
C VAL A 57 -5.55 13.48 -2.02
N GLU A 58 -6.22 13.18 -3.13
CA GLU A 58 -5.64 13.22 -4.48
C GLU A 58 -5.19 14.64 -4.83
N ASP A 59 -6.03 15.66 -4.59
CA ASP A 59 -5.68 17.06 -4.83
C ASP A 59 -4.43 17.47 -4.03
N ILE A 60 -4.39 17.14 -2.73
CA ILE A 60 -3.24 17.42 -1.88
C ILE A 60 -1.97 16.73 -2.42
N LEU A 61 -2.07 15.45 -2.80
CA LEU A 61 -0.93 14.71 -3.33
C LEU A 61 -0.45 15.28 -4.68
N HIS A 62 -1.40 15.65 -5.55
CA HIS A 62 -1.13 16.23 -6.85
C HIS A 62 -0.42 17.59 -6.78
N GLU A 63 -0.81 18.45 -5.83
CA GLU A 63 -0.10 19.72 -5.55
C GLU A 63 1.38 19.51 -5.18
N HIS A 64 1.71 18.32 -4.64
CA HIS A 64 3.03 17.96 -4.14
C HIS A 64 3.76 16.93 -5.03
N PHE A 65 3.36 16.83 -6.31
CA PHE A 65 3.97 15.96 -7.34
C PHE A 65 3.84 14.45 -7.09
N TYR A 66 2.85 14.05 -6.28
CA TYR A 66 2.44 12.66 -6.16
C TYR A 66 1.21 12.39 -7.04
N GLN A 67 1.07 11.15 -7.51
CA GLN A 67 -0.11 10.71 -8.23
C GLN A 67 -0.66 9.45 -7.57
N ILE A 68 -1.97 9.42 -7.32
CA ILE A 68 -2.66 8.22 -6.85
C ILE A 68 -2.94 7.30 -8.04
N ASN A 69 -2.73 6.01 -7.82
CA ASN A 69 -3.25 4.93 -8.66
C ASN A 69 -4.13 4.04 -7.78
N VAL A 70 -5.45 4.10 -7.98
CA VAL A 70 -6.38 3.19 -7.32
C VAL A 70 -6.22 1.81 -7.95
N VAL A 71 -5.92 0.81 -7.13
CA VAL A 71 -5.68 -0.57 -7.55
C VAL A 71 -6.92 -1.39 -7.31
N ASP A 72 -7.58 -1.79 -8.40
CA ASP A 72 -8.77 -2.64 -8.36
C ASP A 72 -8.44 -4.11 -8.03
N ASP A 73 -7.24 -4.57 -8.39
CA ASP A 73 -6.78 -5.94 -8.14
C ASP A 73 -5.58 -5.94 -7.20
N ILE A 74 -5.83 -6.26 -5.93
CA ILE A 74 -4.83 -6.26 -4.85
C ILE A 74 -3.99 -7.56 -4.89
N GLU A 75 -4.50 -8.64 -5.47
CA GLU A 75 -3.86 -9.96 -5.44
C GLU A 75 -2.42 -9.97 -5.99
N PRO A 76 -2.08 -9.26 -7.09
CA PRO A 76 -0.70 -9.13 -7.59
C PRO A 76 0.28 -8.50 -6.60
N TYR A 77 -0.22 -7.69 -5.66
CA TYR A 77 0.56 -7.00 -4.64
C TYR A 77 0.68 -7.82 -3.34
N CYS A 78 0.06 -8.99 -3.29
CA CYS A 78 0.04 -9.83 -2.11
C CYS A 78 1.19 -10.83 -2.10
N VAL A 79 1.91 -10.87 -0.99
CA VAL A 79 2.95 -11.86 -0.72
C VAL A 79 2.69 -12.56 0.61
N VAL A 80 3.08 -13.82 0.70
CA VAL A 80 3.04 -14.61 1.93
C VAL A 80 4.43 -15.06 2.34
N ILE A 81 4.69 -15.07 3.64
CA ILE A 81 5.94 -15.58 4.20
C ILE A 81 5.66 -16.38 5.47
N ASP A 82 6.48 -17.39 5.73
CA ASP A 82 6.42 -18.12 6.98
C ASP A 82 6.69 -17.20 8.18
N ARG A 83 5.92 -17.35 9.25
CA ARG A 83 6.00 -16.48 10.43
C ARG A 83 7.35 -16.53 11.14
N ASP A 84 8.09 -17.62 10.99
CA ASP A 84 9.36 -17.87 11.67
C ASP A 84 10.55 -17.27 10.89
N GLN A 85 10.32 -16.75 9.68
CA GLN A 85 11.30 -16.02 8.89
C GLN A 85 11.34 -14.53 9.25
N ASP A 86 12.51 -13.90 9.11
CA ASP A 86 12.64 -12.45 9.27
C ASP A 86 11.90 -11.74 8.13
N HIS A 87 10.96 -10.89 8.51
CA HIS A 87 10.12 -10.12 7.59
C HIS A 87 10.12 -8.63 7.95
N SER A 88 11.17 -8.16 8.64
CA SER A 88 11.27 -6.77 9.10
C SER A 88 11.32 -5.78 7.93
N THR A 89 12.04 -6.14 6.86
CA THR A 89 12.16 -5.32 5.65
C THR A 89 10.89 -5.37 4.81
N ILE A 90 10.23 -6.54 4.71
CA ILE A 90 8.92 -6.68 4.07
C ILE A 90 7.88 -5.79 4.75
N LEU A 91 7.83 -5.82 6.09
CA LEU A 91 6.89 -5.02 6.88
C LEU A 91 7.04 -3.51 6.63
N ARG A 92 8.26 -3.03 6.36
CA ARG A 92 8.51 -1.62 6.06
C ARG A 92 7.76 -1.17 4.80
N ASN A 93 7.64 -2.02 3.80
CA ASN A 93 7.02 -1.70 2.53
C ASN A 93 5.58 -2.22 2.41
N ALA A 94 5.07 -2.90 3.44
CA ALA A 94 3.69 -3.37 3.47
C ALA A 94 2.70 -2.28 3.93
N VAL A 95 1.59 -2.18 3.21
CA VAL A 95 0.41 -1.37 3.56
C VAL A 95 -0.48 -2.13 4.55
N VAL A 96 -0.67 -3.42 4.30
CA VAL A 96 -1.49 -4.31 5.14
C VAL A 96 -0.67 -5.51 5.56
N ARG A 97 -0.85 -5.93 6.82
CA ARG A 97 -0.33 -7.18 7.36
C ARG A 97 -1.47 -7.97 7.97
N LEU A 98 -1.61 -9.22 7.57
CA LEU A 98 -2.54 -10.16 8.15
C LEU A 98 -1.81 -11.43 8.58
N ARG A 99 -2.34 -12.10 9.61
CA ARG A 99 -1.88 -13.41 10.05
C ARG A 99 -2.87 -14.44 9.57
N GLN A 100 -2.42 -15.39 8.76
CA GLN A 100 -3.24 -16.50 8.28
C GLN A 100 -2.55 -17.81 8.63
N GLY A 101 -3.06 -18.47 9.68
CA GLY A 101 -2.49 -19.72 10.19
C GLY A 101 -1.03 -19.58 10.62
N GLY A 102 -0.15 -20.33 9.96
CA GLY A 102 1.31 -20.32 10.17
C GLY A 102 2.07 -19.23 9.41
N GLN A 103 1.40 -18.43 8.59
CA GLN A 103 2.02 -17.47 7.69
C GLN A 103 1.57 -16.03 7.94
N HIS A 104 2.36 -15.09 7.44
CA HIS A 104 2.00 -13.70 7.28
C HIS A 104 1.68 -13.39 5.84
N LEU A 105 0.54 -12.75 5.61
CA LEU A 105 0.16 -12.16 4.33
C LEU A 105 0.44 -10.65 4.42
N PHE A 106 1.11 -10.13 3.39
CA PHE A 106 1.40 -8.72 3.24
C PHE A 106 0.85 -8.20 1.92
N VAL A 107 0.21 -7.03 1.96
CA VAL A 107 -0.08 -6.24 0.77
C VAL A 107 1.02 -5.21 0.64
N MET A 108 1.82 -5.31 -0.42
CA MET A 108 2.96 -4.45 -0.68
C MET A 108 2.51 -3.13 -1.32
N ASN A 109 3.21 -2.04 -1.04
CA ASN A 109 2.91 -0.71 -1.60
C ASN A 109 3.07 -0.64 -3.13
N ASP A 110 3.95 -1.45 -3.72
CA ASP A 110 4.24 -1.46 -5.15
C ASP A 110 4.85 -2.80 -5.61
N GLN A 111 4.98 -2.97 -6.93
CA GLN A 111 5.48 -4.21 -7.52
C GLN A 111 6.98 -4.45 -7.25
N LEU A 112 7.78 -3.40 -7.11
CA LEU A 112 9.19 -3.52 -6.74
C LEU A 112 9.31 -4.08 -5.32
N SER A 113 8.44 -3.65 -4.41
CA SER A 113 8.37 -4.18 -3.06
C SER A 113 7.89 -5.63 -3.01
N VAL A 114 7.00 -6.06 -3.92
CA VAL A 114 6.67 -7.48 -4.11
C VAL A 114 7.91 -8.28 -4.49
N ASP A 115 8.66 -7.82 -5.49
CA ASP A 115 9.84 -8.53 -5.98
C ASP A 115 10.94 -8.60 -4.89
N GLN A 116 11.16 -7.50 -4.16
CA GLN A 116 12.07 -7.48 -3.00
C GLN A 116 11.64 -8.44 -1.89
N ALA A 117 10.34 -8.58 -1.63
CA ALA A 117 9.84 -9.52 -0.64
C ALA A 117 10.10 -10.97 -1.06
N ILE A 118 9.96 -11.28 -2.36
CA ILE A 118 10.27 -12.60 -2.91
C ILE A 118 11.76 -12.92 -2.77
N GLU A 119 12.65 -11.96 -3.03
CA GLU A 119 14.08 -12.11 -2.80
C GLU A 119 14.43 -12.40 -1.32
N GLN A 120 13.56 -11.97 -0.40
CA GLN A 120 13.68 -12.20 1.04
C GLN A 120 13.01 -13.50 1.52
N GLY A 121 12.48 -14.31 0.60
CA GLY A 121 11.89 -15.62 0.92
C GLY A 121 10.37 -15.64 1.03
N ALA A 122 9.69 -14.55 0.65
CA ALA A 122 8.24 -14.56 0.46
C ALA A 122 7.86 -15.27 -0.86
N THR A 123 6.59 -15.64 -0.97
CA THR A 123 5.98 -16.20 -2.18
C THR A 123 4.78 -15.35 -2.56
N ARG A 124 4.51 -15.16 -3.85
CA ARG A 124 3.29 -14.44 -4.26
C ARG A 124 2.06 -15.21 -3.82
N LEU A 125 1.02 -14.50 -3.40
CA LEU A 125 -0.23 -15.14 -2.98
C LEU A 125 -0.79 -16.07 -4.06
N THR A 126 -0.74 -15.64 -5.33
CA THR A 126 -1.16 -16.38 -6.53
C THR A 126 -0.42 -17.70 -6.77
N GLU A 127 0.76 -17.87 -6.16
CA GLU A 127 1.57 -19.08 -6.24
C GLU A 127 1.36 -20.02 -5.04
N THR A 128 0.41 -19.69 -4.17
CA THR A 128 0.07 -20.46 -2.97
C THR A 128 -1.40 -20.85 -2.94
N ASP A 129 -1.73 -21.87 -2.14
CA ASP A 129 -3.13 -22.23 -1.85
C ASP A 129 -3.82 -21.25 -0.86
N THR A 130 -3.10 -20.23 -0.40
CA THR A 130 -3.62 -19.22 0.53
C THR A 130 -4.58 -18.29 -0.20
N ARG A 131 -5.71 -17.99 0.43
CA ARG A 131 -6.73 -17.10 -0.14
C ARG A 131 -6.64 -15.70 0.43
N LEU A 132 -6.85 -14.71 -0.44
CA LEU A 132 -7.05 -13.34 -0.02
C LEU A 132 -8.25 -13.28 0.93
N PRO A 133 -8.09 -12.72 2.14
CA PRO A 133 -9.20 -12.59 3.08
C PRO A 133 -10.30 -11.69 2.51
N PRO A 134 -11.57 -11.92 2.89
CA PRO A 134 -12.71 -11.23 2.30
C PRO A 134 -12.66 -9.70 2.49
N ASP A 135 -11.94 -9.21 3.50
CA ASP A 135 -11.76 -7.78 3.73
C ASP A 135 -10.89 -7.09 2.66
N LEU A 136 -10.13 -7.87 1.89
CA LEU A 136 -9.25 -7.40 0.81
C LEU A 136 -9.70 -7.90 -0.57
N GLN A 137 -10.89 -8.50 -0.68
CA GLN A 137 -11.44 -9.03 -1.94
C GLN A 137 -12.30 -8.00 -2.66
#